data_AF-A0A916FFU4-F1
#
_entry.id   AF-A0A916FFU4-F1
#
_cell.length_a   1.000
_cell.length_b   1.000
_cell.length_c   1.000
_cell.angle_alpha   90.00
_cell.angle_beta   90.00
_cell.angle_gamma   90.00
#
_symmetry.space_group_name_H-M   'P 1'
#
loop_
_entity.id
_entity.type
_entity.pdbx_description
1 polymer ?
#
loop_
_entity_poly.entity_id
_entity_poly.type
_entity_poly.pdbx_seq_one_letter_code
_entity_poly.pdbx_strand_id
1 'polypeptide(L)' 'MKAIADGIEEHTLQTGDTKPRRREGAAESGWILMDYSGAVVHIFSASQRKFYQLEQLWKEAPIVVKIQ' A
#
# COMPACT_ATOMS: atom_id res chain seq x y z
N MET A 1 4.74 6.62 -7.89
CA MET A 1 4.73 5.61 -6.81
C MET A 1 5.46 6.09 -5.56
N LYS A 2 6.75 6.46 -5.64
CA LYS A 2 7.49 7.04 -4.50
C LYS A 2 6.73 8.18 -3.81
N ALA A 3 6.23 9.15 -4.58
CA ALA A 3 5.42 10.25 -4.04
C ALA A 3 4.17 9.81 -3.26
N ILE A 4 3.52 8.70 -3.66
CA ILE A 4 2.35 8.17 -2.95
C ILE A 4 2.80 7.54 -1.62
N ALA A 5 3.87 6.75 -1.64
CA ALA A 5 4.42 6.13 -0.43
C ALA A 5 4.86 7.20 0.58
N ASP A 6 5.61 8.20 0.11
CA ASP A 6 6.11 9.29 0.94
C ASP A 6 4.94 10.12 1.51
N GLY A 7 3.90 10.39 0.71
CA GLY A 7 2.70 11.10 1.18
C GLY A 7 1.87 10.31 2.20
N ILE A 8 1.78 8.98 2.06
CA ILE A 8 1.14 8.13 3.07
C ILE A 8 1.93 8.20 4.38
N GLU A 9 3.26 8.05 4.32
CA GLU A 9 4.12 8.08 5.50
C GLU A 9 4.04 9.43 6.23
N GLU A 10 4.09 10.54 5.48
CA GLU A 10 3.94 11.89 6.04
C GLU A 10 2.58 12.05 6.72
N HIS A 11 1.50 11.63 6.06
CA HIS A 11 0.15 11.76 6.62
C HIS A 11 -0.06 10.88 7.87
N THR A 12 0.42 9.63 7.86
CA THR A 12 0.31 8.74 9.02
C THR A 12 1.14 9.23 10.21
N LEU A 13 2.28 9.87 9.93
CA LEU A 13 3.09 10.49 10.97
C LEU A 13 2.38 11.72 11.57
N GLN A 14 1.80 12.59 10.74
CA GLN A 14 1.12 13.80 11.20
C GLN A 14 -0.17 13.53 11.98
N THR A 15 -0.94 12.52 11.57
CA THR A 15 -2.29 12.27 12.12
C THR A 15 -2.33 11.23 13.22
N GLY A 16 -1.38 10.28 13.23
CA GLY A 16 -1.38 9.15 14.15
C GLY A 16 -0.02 8.85 14.79
N ASP A 17 0.97 9.73 14.63
CA ASP A 17 2.35 9.55 15.12
C ASP A 17 2.95 8.17 14.78
N THR A 18 2.60 7.65 13.61
CA THR A 18 2.93 6.28 13.23
C THR A 18 3.74 6.27 11.93
N LYS A 19 4.86 5.53 11.96
CA LYS A 19 5.67 5.19 10.79
C LYS A 19 5.48 3.72 10.41
N PRO A 20 5.69 3.36 9.13
CA PRO A 20 5.70 1.95 8.75
C PRO A 20 6.83 1.24 9.52
N ARG A 21 6.53 0.07 10.08
CA ARG A 21 7.52 -0.80 10.72
C ARG A 21 8.52 -1.32 9.69
N ARG A 22 8.04 -1.62 8.48
CA ARG A 22 8.86 -2.09 7.38
C ARG A 22 8.36 -1.54 6.06
N ARG A 23 9.30 -1.21 5.18
CA ARG A 23 9.07 -0.90 3.78
C ARG A 23 9.82 -1.91 2.92
N GLU A 24 9.15 -2.46 1.92
CA GLU A 24 9.74 -3.38 0.96
C GLU A 24 9.45 -2.92 -0.47
N GLY A 25 10.33 -3.31 -1.39
CA GLY A 25 10.25 -2.93 -2.79
C GLY A 25 10.65 -1.47 -3.05
N ALA A 26 10.52 -1.07 -4.31
CA ALA A 26 10.97 0.22 -4.80
C ALA A 26 10.01 0.76 -5.88
N ALA A 27 10.11 2.04 -6.20
CA ALA A 27 9.22 2.62 -7.20
C ALA A 27 9.52 2.05 -8.60
N GLU A 28 10.79 1.70 -8.85
CA GLU A 28 11.32 1.17 -10.09
C GLU A 28 10.85 -0.26 -10.36
N SER A 29 10.66 -1.07 -9.30
CA SER A 29 10.10 -2.42 -9.44
C SER A 29 8.59 -2.40 -9.73
N GLY A 30 7.94 -1.24 -9.60
CA GLY A 30 6.50 -1.09 -9.77
C GLY A 30 5.70 -1.63 -8.58
N TRP A 31 6.33 -1.91 -7.44
CA TRP A 31 5.66 -2.34 -6.23
C TRP A 31 6.37 -1.85 -4.97
N ILE A 32 5.62 -1.18 -4.10
CA ILE A 32 6.03 -0.81 -2.75
C ILE A 32 5.04 -1.42 -1.76
N LEU A 33 5.55 -2.09 -0.73
CA LEU A 33 4.80 -2.59 0.42
C LEU A 33 5.19 -1.80 1.66
N MET A 34 4.19 -1.38 2.44
CA MET A 34 4.39 -0.67 3.71
C MET A 34 3.59 -1.38 4.81
N ASP A 35 4.28 -1.88 5.82
CA ASP A 35 3.70 -2.60 6.95
C ASP A 35 3.58 -1.69 8.17
N TYR A 36 2.35 -1.49 8.66
CA TYR A 36 2.03 -0.72 9.86
C TYR A 36 1.54 -1.61 11.01
N SER A 37 1.69 -2.93 10.90
CA SER A 37 1.22 -3.99 11.81
C SER A 37 -0.29 -4.12 12.02
N GLY A 38 -1.02 -3.01 12.08
CA GLY A 38 -2.49 -3.01 12.04
C GLY A 38 -3.07 -3.01 10.63
N ALA A 39 -2.26 -2.58 9.64
CA ALA A 39 -2.62 -2.54 8.23
C ALA A 39 -1.37 -2.72 7.37
N VAL A 40 -1.56 -3.28 6.16
CA VAL A 40 -0.51 -3.39 5.15
C VAL A 40 -0.97 -2.68 3.88
N VAL A 41 -0.16 -1.74 3.41
CA VAL A 41 -0.47 -0.95 2.21
C VAL A 41 0.36 -1.47 1.04
N HIS A 42 -0.34 -1.82 -0.04
CA HIS A 42 0.28 -2.23 -1.30
C HIS A 42 0.08 -1.12 -2.35
N ILE A 43 1.18 -0.56 -2.84
CA ILE A 43 1.17 0.44 -3.91
C ILE A 43 1.74 -0.22 -5.15
N PHE A 44 0.91 -0.39 -6.18
CA PHE A 44 1.27 -1.06 -7.42
C PHE A 44 1.28 -0.13 -8.62
N SER A 45 2.16 -0.41 -9.58
CA SER A 45 1.96 -0.02 -10.97
C SER A 45 0.80 -0.83 -11.57
N ALA A 46 0.20 -0.34 -12.65
CA ALA A 46 -0.90 -1.04 -13.31
C ALA A 46 -0.50 -2.46 -13.77
N SER A 47 0.74 -2.64 -14.26
CA SER A 47 1.24 -3.95 -14.68
C SER A 47 1.43 -4.91 -13.51
N GLN A 48 2.04 -4.47 -12.41
CA GLN A 48 2.24 -5.30 -11.23
C GLN A 48 0.91 -5.67 -10.57
N ARG A 49 -0.05 -4.74 -10.49
CA ARG A 49 -1.39 -5.01 -9.95
C ARG A 49 -2.10 -6.12 -10.74
N LYS A 50 -2.02 -6.07 -12.07
CA LYS A 50 -2.59 -7.10 -12.96
C LYS A 50 -1.86 -8.43 -12.85
N PHE A 51 -0.56 -8.42 -12.56
CA PHE A 51 0.21 -9.65 -12.39
C PHE A 51 -0.14 -10.35 -11.07
N TYR A 52 -0.12 -9.62 -9.95
CA TYR A 52 -0.34 -10.20 -8.62
C TYR A 52 -1.81 -10.48 -8.29
N GLN A 53 -2.74 -9.71 -8.84
CA GLN A 53 -4.19 -9.92 -8.70
C GLN A 53 -4.63 -10.14 -7.24
N LEU A 54 -4.13 -9.34 -6.31
CA LEU A 54 -4.48 -9.49 -4.89
C LEU A 54 -5.99 -9.35 -4.65
N GLU A 55 -6.71 -8.64 -5.52
CA GLU A 55 -8.17 -8.58 -5.50
C GLU A 55 -8.83 -9.95 -5.60
N GLN A 56 -8.22 -10.90 -6.34
CA GLN A 56 -8.73 -12.26 -6.45
C GLN A 56 -8.44 -13.06 -5.18
N LEU A 57 -7.28 -12.85 -4.57
CA LEU A 57 -6.93 -13.48 -3.30
C LEU A 57 -7.89 -13.04 -2.18
N TRP A 58 -8.21 -11.75 -2.13
CA TRP A 58 -9.06 -11.16 -1.10
C TRP A 58 -10.52 -11.00 -1.53
N LYS A 59 -10.98 -11.74 -2.55
CA LYS A 59 -12.31 -11.56 -3.16
C LYS A 59 -13.48 -11.74 -2.17
N GLU A 60 -13.27 -12.52 -1.11
CA GLU A 60 -14.28 -12.80 -0.08
C GLU A 60 -14.18 -11.87 1.13
N ALA A 61 -13.14 -11.04 1.20
CA ALA A 61 -12.97 -10.08 2.28
C ALA A 61 -13.92 -8.88 2.11
N PRO A 62 -14.54 -8.37 3.19
CA PRO A 62 -15.40 -7.21 3.11
C PRO A 62 -14.59 -5.97 2.69
N ILE A 63 -15.10 -5.24 1.71
CA ILE A 63 -14.53 -3.94 1.30
C ILE A 63 -15.01 -2.89 2.30
N VAL A 64 -14.11 -2.39 3.14
CA VAL A 64 -14.43 -1.38 4.15
C VAL A 64 -14.61 0.01 3.51
N VAL A 65 -13.78 0.37 2.53
CA VAL A 65 -13.85 1.63 1.78
C VAL A 65 -13.39 1.41 0.34
N LYS A 66 -14.06 2.04 -0.62
CA LYS A 66 -13.64 2.11 -2.03
C LYS A 66 -13.74 3.55 -2.52
N ILE A 67 -12.63 4.11 -2.98
CA ILE A 67 -12.54 5.47 -3.52
C ILE A 67 -12.32 5.35 -5.03
N GLN A 68 -13.10 6.09 -5.82
CA GLN A 68 -13.02 6.13 -7.30
C GLN A 68 -12.09 7.22 -7.79
#